data_AF-A0A7X9FY74-F1
#
_entry.id   AF-A0A7X9FY74-F1
#
_cell.length_a   1.000
_cell.length_b   1.000
_cell.length_c   1.000
_cell.angle_alpha   90.00
_cell.angle_beta   90.00
_cell.angle_gamma   90.00
#
_symmetry.space_group_name_H-M   'P 1'
#
loop_
_entity.id
_entity.type
_entity.pdbx_description
1 polymer ?
#
loop_
_entity_poly.entity_id
_entity_poly.type
_entity_poly.pdbx_seq_one_letter_code
_entity_poly.pdbx_strand_id
1 'polypeptide(L)'
;MPTGLVFDKRFALHEMGPDHIESPLRTIAINEVLTTRLKGTYFPVETRPATEDELSLIHLPSYISFMKETAGQGYFPFDAET
;
A
#
# COMPACT_ATOMS: atom_id res chain seq x y z
N MET A 1 -16.98 -17.07 -11.98
CA MET A 1 -15.85 -17.12 -11.03
C MET A 1 -16.02 -15.96 -10.07
N PRO A 2 -15.97 -16.15 -8.74
CA PRO A 2 -16.05 -15.04 -7.79
C PRO A 2 -14.72 -14.26 -7.78
N THR A 3 -14.79 -12.93 -7.71
CA THR A 3 -13.62 -12.04 -7.65
C THR A 3 -13.40 -11.54 -6.23
N GLY A 4 -12.21 -11.79 -5.68
CA GLY A 4 -11.81 -11.26 -4.37
C GLY A 4 -11.25 -9.85 -4.49
N LEU A 5 -11.57 -8.98 -3.53
CA LEU A 5 -11.01 -7.64 -3.42
C LEU A 5 -10.19 -7.52 -2.13
N VAL A 6 -8.90 -7.26 -2.27
CA VAL A 6 -8.00 -6.85 -1.20
C VAL A 6 -7.99 -5.32 -1.18
N PHE A 7 -8.50 -4.72 -0.12
CA PHE A 7 -8.46 -3.28 0.06
C PHE A 7 -8.39 -2.94 1.54
N ASP A 8 -7.61 -1.92 1.89
CA ASP A 8 -7.55 -1.37 3.24
C ASP A 8 -7.43 0.15 3.17
N LYS A 9 -8.18 0.86 4.01
CA LYS A 9 -8.12 2.33 4.11
C LYS A 9 -6.71 2.83 4.46
N ARG A 10 -5.90 2.01 5.15
CA ARG A 10 -4.51 2.33 5.52
C ARG A 10 -3.62 2.56 4.30
N PHE A 11 -3.96 2.02 3.13
CA PHE A 11 -3.19 2.24 1.90
C PHE A 11 -3.20 3.71 1.45
N ALA A 12 -4.23 4.49 1.83
CA ALA A 12 -4.30 5.92 1.56
C ALA A 12 -3.56 6.79 2.61
N LEU A 13 -2.89 6.18 3.60
CA LEU A 13 -2.08 6.91 4.58
C LEU A 13 -0.64 7.15 4.11
N HIS A 14 -0.19 6.45 3.07
CA HIS A 14 1.10 6.71 2.45
C HIS A 14 0.98 7.94 1.53
N GLU A 15 1.91 8.88 1.68
CA GLU A 15 2.03 10.07 0.85
C GLU A 15 3.50 10.51 0.81
N MET A 16 3.90 11.10 -0.31
CA MET A 16 5.29 11.45 -0.64
C MET A 16 5.45 12.95 -0.94
N GLY A 17 4.55 13.77 -0.39
CA GLY A 17 4.45 15.19 -0.68
C GLY A 17 3.33 15.57 -1.66
N PRO A 18 2.94 16.86 -1.67
CA PRO A 18 1.71 17.32 -2.32
C PRO A 18 1.71 17.22 -3.85
N ASP A 19 2.89 17.31 -4.48
CA ASP A 19 3.03 17.31 -5.94
C ASP A 19 3.41 15.92 -6.50
N HIS A 20 3.51 14.90 -5.64
CA HIS A 20 3.88 13.56 -6.06
C HIS A 20 2.70 12.85 -6.75
N ILE A 21 2.98 12.18 -7.88
CA ILE A 21 1.93 11.52 -8.68
C ILE A 21 1.37 10.27 -7.98
N GLU A 22 2.20 9.60 -7.18
CA GLU A 22 1.76 8.57 -6.23
C GLU A 22 1.19 9.29 -5.01
N SER A 23 -0.12 9.61 -5.08
CA SER A 23 -0.84 10.32 -4.03
C SER A 23 -2.01 9.48 -3.49
N PRO A 24 -2.43 9.71 -2.24
CA PRO A 24 -3.59 9.07 -1.63
C PRO A 24 -4.87 9.11 -2.48
N LEU A 25 -5.02 10.15 -3.31
CA LEU A 25 -6.17 10.35 -4.17
C LEU A 25 -6.40 9.20 -5.15
N ARG A 26 -5.33 8.49 -5.57
CA ARG A 26 -5.44 7.31 -6.44
C ARG A 26 -6.27 6.21 -5.78
N THR A 27 -5.91 5.86 -4.54
CA THR A 27 -6.58 4.81 -3.76
C THR A 27 -8.00 5.24 -3.38
N ILE A 28 -8.19 6.52 -3.01
CA ILE A 28 -9.50 7.07 -2.65
C ILE A 28 -10.47 7.03 -3.84
N ALA A 29 -10.04 7.48 -5.02
CA ALA A 29 -10.87 7.50 -6.22
C ALA A 29 -11.30 6.08 -6.64
N ILE A 30 -10.37 5.11 -6.57
CA ILE A 30 -10.70 3.70 -6.87
C ILE A 30 -11.70 3.15 -5.84
N ASN A 31 -11.51 3.44 -4.55
CA ASN A 31 -12.44 3.01 -3.50
C ASN A 31 -13.85 3.58 -3.69
N GLU A 32 -13.97 4.83 -4.14
CA GLU A 32 -15.26 5.43 -4.48
C GLU A 32 -15.96 4.63 -5.57
N VAL A 33 -15.28 4.31 -6.67
CA VAL A 33 -15.85 3.49 -7.77
C VAL A 33 -16.23 2.09 -7.27
N LEU A 34 -15.37 1.45 -6.48
CA LEU A 34 -15.62 0.12 -5.91
C LEU A 34 -16.88 0.10 -5.04
N THR A 35 -17.05 1.12 -4.19
CA THR A 35 -18.14 1.18 -3.21
C THR A 35 -19.45 1.76 -3.75
N THR A 36 -19.41 2.49 -4.87
CA THR A 36 -20.61 3.10 -5.48
C THR A 36 -21.11 2.37 -6.71
N ARG A 37 -20.21 1.98 -7.63
CA ARG A 37 -20.58 1.39 -8.94
C ARG A 37 -20.41 -0.11 -9.00
N LEU A 38 -19.39 -0.65 -8.32
CA LEU A 38 -19.03 -2.06 -8.38
C LEU A 38 -19.41 -2.82 -7.10
N LYS A 39 -20.16 -2.19 -6.20
CA LYS A 39 -20.55 -2.79 -4.92
C LYS A 39 -21.30 -4.10 -5.15
N GLY A 40 -20.85 -5.17 -4.49
CA GLY A 40 -21.46 -6.50 -4.59
C GLY A 40 -21.01 -7.32 -5.80
N THR A 41 -20.12 -6.79 -6.65
CA THR A 41 -19.50 -7.56 -7.75
C THR A 41 -18.27 -8.36 -7.30
N TYR A 42 -17.83 -8.14 -6.06
CA TYR A 42 -16.65 -8.76 -5.44
C TYR A 42 -16.96 -9.18 -4.00
N PHE A 43 -16.12 -10.06 -3.46
CA PHE A 43 -16.11 -10.37 -2.02
C PHE A 43 -14.84 -9.79 -1.37
N PRO A 44 -14.92 -9.24 -0.16
CA PRO A 44 -13.75 -8.73 0.54
C PRO A 44 -12.81 -9.87 0.94
N VAL A 45 -11.51 -9.62 0.82
CA VAL A 45 -10.44 -10.50 1.33
C VAL A 45 -9.69 -9.74 2.41
N GLU A 46 -9.54 -10.35 3.58
CA GLU A 46 -8.84 -9.71 4.69
C GLU A 46 -7.37 -9.44 4.34
N THR A 47 -6.90 -8.27 4.74
CA THR A 47 -5.51 -7.86 4.56
C THR A 47 -4.70 -8.21 5.80
N ARG A 48 -3.43 -8.57 5.59
CA ARG A 48 -2.43 -8.64 6.66
C ARG A 48 -1.11 -8.09 6.13
N PRO A 49 -0.24 -7.55 7.00
CA PRO A 49 1.14 -7.30 6.64
C PRO A 49 1.82 -8.58 6.13
N ALA A 50 2.70 -8.43 5.14
CA ALA A 50 3.63 -9.49 4.77
C ALA A 50 4.60 -9.73 5.95
N THR A 51 4.96 -10.99 6.19
CA THR A 51 5.97 -11.33 7.20
C THR A 51 7.36 -11.07 6.65
N GLU A 52 8.36 -10.95 7.54
CA GLU A 52 9.75 -10.81 7.10
C GLU A 52 10.26 -12.03 6.33
N ASP A 53 9.83 -13.23 6.70
CA ASP A 53 10.16 -14.45 5.96
C ASP A 53 9.60 -14.40 4.54
N GLU A 54 8.37 -13.91 4.37
CA GLU A 54 7.74 -13.73 3.05
C GLU A 54 8.47 -12.67 2.21
N LEU A 55 8.84 -11.54 2.81
CA LEU A 55 9.61 -10.50 2.14
C LEU A 55 11.02 -11.00 1.77
N SER A 56 11.63 -11.83 2.62
CA SER A 56 12.98 -12.39 2.44
C SER A 56 13.05 -13.45 1.34
N LEU A 57 11.91 -13.89 0.79
CA LEU A 57 11.90 -14.73 -0.42
C LEU A 57 12.50 -14.00 -1.63
N ILE A 58 12.47 -12.66 -1.63
CA ILE A 58 12.96 -11.82 -2.74
C ILE A 58 13.99 -10.79 -2.26
N HIS A 59 13.76 -10.16 -1.10
CA HIS A 59 14.59 -9.06 -0.61
C HIS A 59 15.67 -9.55 0.36
N LEU A 60 16.82 -8.87 0.36
CA LEU A 60 17.86 -9.15 1.34
C LEU A 60 17.40 -8.75 2.75
N PRO A 61 17.71 -9.55 3.79
CA PRO A 61 17.38 -9.18 5.17
C PRO A 61 17.93 -7.81 5.60
N SER A 62 19.08 -7.41 5.06
CA SER A 62 19.66 -6.08 5.29
C SER A 62 18.81 -4.95 4.73
N TYR A 63 18.18 -5.14 3.57
CA TYR A 63 17.27 -4.17 2.98
C TYR A 63 15.98 -4.05 3.81
N ILE A 64 15.41 -5.16 4.26
CA ILE A 64 14.24 -5.17 5.15
C ILE A 64 14.56 -4.42 6.47
N SER A 65 15.75 -4.64 7.02
CA SER A 65 16.21 -3.95 8.24
C SER A 65 16.32 -2.44 8.02
N PHE A 66 16.94 -2.02 6.91
CA PHE A 66 17.03 -0.62 6.52
C PHE A 66 15.65 0.04 6.36
N MET A 67 14.69 -0.63 5.69
CA MET A 67 13.31 -0.11 5.54
C MET A 67 12.61 0.09 6.89
N LYS A 68 12.90 -0.73 7.89
CA LYS A 68 12.32 -0.55 9.23
C LYS A 68 12.91 0.64 9.97
N GLU A 69 14.19 0.93 9.76
CA GLU A 69 14.87 2.05 10.41
C GLU A 69 14.29 3.41 9.96
N THR A 70 13.74 3.50 8.75
CA THR A 70 13.10 4.72 8.24
C THR A 70 11.69 4.95 8.80
N ALA A 71 11.08 3.94 9.42
CA ALA A 71 9.72 4.04 9.94
C ALA A 71 9.62 5.11 11.05
N GLY A 72 8.60 5.97 10.94
CA GLY A 72 8.35 7.04 11.92
C GLY A 72 9.21 8.30 11.74
N GLN A 73 10.09 8.36 10.75
CA GLN A 73 10.90 9.55 10.46
C GLN A 73 10.15 10.65 9.68
N GLY A 74 8.87 10.46 9.35
CA GLY A 74 8.11 11.35 8.48
C GLY A 74 8.40 11.03 7.02
N TYR A 75 9.20 11.88 6.36
CA TYR A 75 9.70 11.63 4.99
C TYR A 75 11.15 11.15 5.02
N PHE A 76 11.44 10.13 4.22
CA PHE A 76 12.78 9.61 4.04
C PHE A 76 13.01 9.36 2.54
N PRO A 77 13.92 10.08 1.88
CA PRO A 77 14.19 9.86 0.46
C PRO A 77 15.06 8.61 0.28
N PHE A 78 14.52 7.62 -0.40
CA PHE A 78 15.26 6.45 -0.89
C PHE A 78 16.00 6.79 -2.19
N ASP A 79 15.37 7.58 -3.05
CA ASP A 79 15.99 8.18 -4.23
C ASP A 79 15.36 9.56 -4.55
N ALA A 80 15.46 10.04 -5.79
CA ALA A 80 14.90 11.33 -6.18
C ALA A 80 13.37 11.32 -6.28
N GLU A 81 12.76 10.15 -6.50
CA GLU A 81 11.35 9.95 -6.80
C GLU A 81 10.68 8.97 -5.81
N THR A 82 11.38 8.52 -4.75
CA THR A 82 10.88 7.58 -3.71
C THR A 82 11.35 7.95 -2.32
#